data_AF-A0A1D2NCH3-F1
#
_entry.id   AF-A0A1D2NCH3-F1
#
_cell.length_a   1.000
_cell.length_b   1.000
_cell.length_c   1.000
_cell.angle_alpha   90.00
_cell.angle_beta   90.00
_cell.angle_gamma   90.00
#
_symmetry.space_group_name_H-M   'P 1'
#
loop_
_entity.id
_entity.type
_entity.pdbx_description
1 polymer ?
#
loop_
_entity_poly.entity_id
_entity_poly.type
_entity_poly.pdbx_seq_one_letter_code
_entity_poly.pdbx_strand_id
1 'polypeptide(L)'
;MEDLNTRDRRGYTVFLALFTVKSINKKYSIPKSNTKILKLSSLRRRVALAAMSCDPEERFTFFWKSRSPFSQFHPSPFHGKPLYCTTPEDSVGYTFAHCEQWMMFNKAKLFQDEESARKILAETQPEGCKALGRKVKGFIDILWKQENESIVKAGNRLKFTQNPDLMRELMQTDGTTLAEASPFDRVYGIGLSAENPMARFRVNWRGQNLLGEILTGLREELKAEGYGPGPVSQAGSASK
;
A
#
# COMPACT_ATOMS: atom_id res chain seq x y z
N MET A 1 -10.57 -49.17 22.76
CA MET A 1 -10.96 -49.94 21.57
C MET A 1 -11.51 -48.93 20.59
N GLU A 2 -10.61 -48.29 19.85
CA GLU A 2 -10.29 -48.60 18.43
C GLU A 2 -11.01 -47.53 17.58
N ASP A 3 -10.42 -46.81 16.63
CA ASP A 3 -9.05 -46.79 16.17
C ASP A 3 -8.79 -45.48 15.39
N LEU A 4 -7.50 -45.18 15.21
CA LEU A 4 -6.94 -44.00 14.56
C LEU A 4 -7.02 -44.04 13.02
N ASN A 5 -6.90 -42.85 12.42
CA ASN A 5 -6.21 -42.56 11.16
C ASN A 5 -6.97 -42.75 9.82
N THR A 6 -7.17 -41.65 9.06
CA THR A 6 -6.41 -41.40 7.81
C THR A 6 -6.75 -40.04 7.14
N ARG A 7 -5.69 -39.22 6.97
CA ARG A 7 -5.33 -38.39 5.80
C ARG A 7 -6.01 -37.02 5.53
N ASP A 8 -5.30 -35.98 5.97
CA ASP A 8 -4.90 -34.72 5.30
C ASP A 8 -5.56 -34.32 3.95
N ARG A 9 -6.13 -33.09 3.92
CA ARG A 9 -5.83 -32.06 2.89
C ARG A 9 -6.30 -30.66 3.33
N ARG A 10 -5.34 -29.79 3.66
CA ARG A 10 -5.34 -28.32 3.51
C ARG A 10 -6.71 -27.59 3.69
N GLY A 11 -6.95 -27.06 4.89
CA GLY A 11 -8.00 -26.08 5.15
C GLY A 11 -7.47 -24.92 5.96
N TYR A 12 -7.26 -23.76 5.31
CA TYR A 12 -7.02 -22.51 6.01
C TYR A 12 -8.26 -22.17 6.84
N THR A 13 -8.15 -22.25 8.17
CA THR A 13 -9.18 -21.75 9.08
C THR A 13 -9.21 -20.23 8.99
N VAL A 14 -10.03 -19.70 8.10
CA VAL A 14 -10.43 -18.28 8.15
C VAL A 14 -11.20 -18.09 9.45
N PHE A 15 -10.66 -17.27 10.35
CA PHE A 15 -11.37 -16.83 11.56
C PHE A 15 -12.70 -16.19 11.14
N LEU A 16 -13.79 -16.96 11.19
CA LEU A 16 -15.14 -16.48 10.98
C LEU A 16 -15.59 -15.82 12.28
N ALA A 17 -15.30 -14.53 12.43
CA ALA A 17 -15.99 -13.73 13.46
C ALA A 17 -17.50 -13.74 13.12
N LEU A 18 -18.28 -14.46 13.91
CA LEU A 18 -19.74 -14.51 13.83
C LEU A 18 -20.32 -13.18 14.31
N PHE A 19 -20.39 -12.20 13.43
CA PHE A 19 -21.11 -10.96 13.74
C PHE A 19 -22.61 -11.15 13.55
N THR A 20 -23.38 -10.85 14.59
CA THR A 20 -24.84 -10.84 14.55
C THR A 20 -25.35 -9.73 13.63
N VAL A 21 -26.56 -9.91 13.08
CA VAL A 21 -27.20 -8.96 12.14
C VAL A 21 -27.24 -7.52 12.66
N LYS A 22 -27.41 -7.34 13.98
CA LYS A 22 -27.37 -6.01 14.64
C LYS A 22 -26.00 -5.34 14.54
N SER A 23 -24.91 -6.09 14.70
CA SER A 23 -23.54 -5.57 14.61
C SER A 23 -23.19 -5.13 13.19
N ILE A 24 -23.66 -5.89 12.19
CA ILE A 24 -23.47 -5.59 10.77
C ILE A 24 -24.22 -4.32 10.35
N ASN A 25 -25.49 -4.16 10.77
CA ASN A 25 -26.28 -2.95 10.48
C ASN A 25 -25.63 -1.67 11.03
N LYS A 26 -25.02 -1.75 12.22
CA LYS A 26 -24.34 -0.61 12.85
C LYS A 26 -23.03 -0.24 12.14
N LYS A 27 -22.30 -1.22 11.60
CA LYS A 27 -21.01 -1.01 10.92
C LYS A 27 -21.14 -0.48 9.49
N TYR A 28 -22.21 -0.84 8.77
CA TYR A 28 -22.35 -0.54 7.33
C TYR A 28 -23.57 0.32 6.95
N SER A 29 -24.31 0.88 7.92
CA SER A 29 -25.48 1.77 7.70
C SER A 29 -26.40 1.35 6.55
N ILE A 30 -26.90 0.10 6.59
CA ILE A 30 -27.69 -0.48 5.51
C ILE A 30 -29.05 0.24 5.41
N PRO A 31 -29.40 0.89 4.27
CA PRO A 31 -30.67 1.59 4.10
C PRO A 31 -31.87 0.63 4.24
N LYS A 32 -32.98 1.11 4.83
CA LYS A 32 -34.21 0.32 5.05
C LYS A 32 -34.82 -0.25 3.74
N SER A 33 -34.51 0.35 2.58
CA SER A 33 -34.94 -0.12 1.26
C SER A 33 -34.31 -1.45 0.82
N ASN A 34 -33.23 -1.91 1.47
CA ASN A 34 -32.45 -3.09 1.07
C ASN A 34 -32.53 -4.28 2.05
N THR A 35 -33.68 -4.46 2.71
CA THR A 35 -33.92 -5.57 3.67
C THR A 35 -33.90 -6.98 3.06
N LYS A 36 -33.98 -7.14 1.73
CA LYS A 36 -33.86 -8.43 1.05
C LYS A 36 -32.49 -9.10 1.29
N ILE A 37 -31.43 -8.33 1.45
CA ILE A 37 -30.07 -8.84 1.74
C ILE A 37 -30.02 -9.53 3.10
N LEU A 38 -30.85 -9.10 4.06
CA LEU A 38 -30.99 -9.72 5.38
C LEU A 38 -31.68 -11.09 5.35
N LYS A 39 -32.10 -11.59 4.18
CA LYS A 39 -32.62 -12.95 3.98
C LYS A 39 -31.65 -13.88 3.23
N LEU A 40 -30.53 -13.35 2.73
CA LEU A 40 -29.51 -14.15 2.04
C LEU A 40 -28.73 -15.03 3.02
N SER A 41 -28.23 -16.17 2.52
CA SER A 41 -27.29 -17.03 3.25
C SER A 41 -26.05 -16.22 3.68
N SER A 42 -25.39 -16.64 4.77
CA SER A 42 -24.23 -15.93 5.35
C SER A 42 -23.20 -15.51 4.30
N LEU A 43 -22.86 -16.41 3.37
CA LEU A 43 -21.90 -16.13 2.30
C LEU A 43 -22.45 -15.14 1.26
N ARG A 44 -23.67 -15.36 0.75
CA ARG A 44 -24.30 -14.46 -0.23
C ARG A 44 -24.54 -13.06 0.34
N ARG A 45 -24.84 -12.97 1.64
CA ARG A 45 -25.01 -11.70 2.34
C ARG A 45 -23.69 -10.94 2.45
N ARG A 46 -22.58 -11.61 2.76
CA ARG A 46 -21.25 -10.97 2.78
C ARG A 46 -20.83 -10.48 1.41
N VAL A 47 -21.04 -11.28 0.37
CA VAL A 47 -20.75 -10.89 -1.03
C VAL A 47 -21.61 -9.69 -1.43
N ALA A 48 -22.91 -9.70 -1.10
CA ALA A 48 -23.80 -8.57 -1.38
C ALA A 48 -23.38 -7.31 -0.61
N LEU A 49 -23.00 -7.42 0.67
CA LEU A 49 -22.53 -6.29 1.47
C LEU A 49 -21.20 -5.74 0.97
N ALA A 50 -20.26 -6.59 0.58
CA ALA A 50 -19.00 -6.18 -0.03
C ALA A 50 -19.20 -5.50 -1.40
N ALA A 51 -20.16 -5.98 -2.20
CA ALA A 51 -20.56 -5.34 -3.45
C ALA A 51 -21.25 -3.98 -3.22
N MET A 52 -21.98 -3.82 -2.10
CA MET A 52 -22.64 -2.57 -1.73
C MET A 52 -21.71 -1.56 -1.05
N SER A 53 -20.55 -1.99 -0.54
CA SER A 53 -19.49 -1.09 -0.06
C SER A 53 -18.60 -0.55 -1.19
N CYS A 54 -18.76 -1.04 -2.42
CA CYS A 54 -18.17 -0.43 -3.60
C CYS A 54 -19.04 0.76 -4.01
N ASP A 55 -18.47 1.96 -3.92
CA ASP A 55 -19.07 3.14 -4.52
C ASP A 55 -18.94 3.01 -6.05
N PRO A 56 -20.05 2.88 -6.80
CA PRO A 56 -19.99 2.77 -8.26
C PRO A 56 -19.45 4.05 -8.93
N GLU A 57 -19.43 5.17 -8.22
CA GLU A 57 -18.88 6.45 -8.68
C GLU A 57 -17.42 6.66 -8.25
N GLU A 58 -16.80 5.68 -7.57
CA GLU A 58 -15.38 5.76 -7.19
C GLU A 58 -14.51 5.93 -8.43
N ARG A 59 -13.74 7.02 -8.45
CA ARG A 59 -12.79 7.33 -9.52
C ARG A 59 -11.40 6.90 -9.12
N PHE A 60 -10.65 6.37 -10.08
CA PHE A 60 -9.29 5.88 -9.84
C PHE A 60 -8.26 6.67 -10.64
N THR A 61 -7.15 7.00 -9.99
CA THR A 61 -5.90 7.37 -10.67
C THR A 61 -5.03 6.13 -10.74
N PHE A 62 -5.01 5.49 -11.91
CA PHE A 62 -4.17 4.32 -12.13
C PHE A 62 -2.71 4.72 -12.31
N PHE A 63 -1.83 3.93 -11.71
CA PHE A 63 -0.40 4.08 -11.89
C PHE A 63 0.32 2.75 -11.89
N TRP A 64 1.39 2.63 -12.67
CA TRP A 64 2.25 1.45 -12.67
C TRP A 64 3.59 1.79 -13.34
N LYS A 65 4.66 1.08 -12.92
CA LYS A 65 6.06 1.27 -13.35
C LYS A 65 6.75 2.52 -12.80
N SER A 66 8.08 2.53 -12.89
CA SER A 66 8.99 3.54 -12.32
C SER A 66 8.79 4.97 -12.86
N ARG A 67 8.16 5.12 -14.02
CA ARG A 67 7.84 6.45 -14.58
C ARG A 67 6.78 7.18 -13.77
N SER A 68 5.92 6.47 -13.03
CA SER A 68 4.91 7.11 -12.21
C SER A 68 5.53 7.66 -10.92
N PRO A 69 5.24 8.91 -10.52
CA PRO A 69 5.69 9.47 -9.24
C PRO A 69 5.18 8.69 -8.03
N PHE A 70 4.12 7.89 -8.20
CA PHE A 70 3.48 7.11 -7.14
C PHE A 70 4.14 5.73 -6.94
N SER A 71 4.98 5.30 -7.89
CA SER A 71 5.71 4.03 -7.76
C SER A 71 6.79 4.10 -6.70
N GLN A 72 6.99 3.00 -5.96
CA GLN A 72 8.14 2.84 -5.05
C GLN A 72 9.49 2.83 -5.78
N PHE A 73 9.47 2.55 -7.09
CA PHE A 73 10.65 2.48 -7.97
C PHE A 73 10.96 3.82 -8.63
N HIS A 74 10.13 4.84 -8.41
CA HIS A 74 10.37 6.17 -8.95
C HIS A 74 11.57 6.82 -8.27
N PRO A 75 12.58 7.30 -9.03
CA PRO A 75 13.69 8.06 -8.46
C PRO A 75 13.18 9.31 -7.74
N SER A 76 13.41 9.38 -6.44
CA SER A 76 12.95 10.48 -5.60
C SER A 76 13.85 10.54 -4.36
N PRO A 77 14.97 11.27 -4.41
CA PRO A 77 15.86 11.38 -3.28
C PRO A 77 15.15 12.01 -2.07
N PHE A 78 15.36 11.44 -0.88
CA PHE A 78 14.92 12.03 0.39
C PHE A 78 15.83 11.57 1.54
N HIS A 79 15.89 12.35 2.62
CA HIS A 79 16.63 12.02 3.83
C HIS A 79 15.67 11.63 4.96
N GLY A 80 16.01 10.60 5.74
CA GLY A 80 15.16 10.19 6.86
C GLY A 80 15.83 9.22 7.82
N LYS A 81 15.28 9.14 9.04
CA LYS A 81 15.70 8.18 10.07
C LYS A 81 14.86 6.91 9.94
N PRO A 82 15.44 5.71 10.01
CA PRO A 82 14.66 4.47 9.97
C PRO A 82 13.68 4.40 11.15
N LEU A 83 12.62 3.61 10.99
CA LEU A 83 11.63 3.38 12.05
C LEU A 83 12.19 2.54 13.20
N TYR A 84 13.20 1.71 12.91
CA TYR A 84 13.87 0.87 13.89
C TYR A 84 15.35 1.24 13.95
N CYS A 85 15.77 1.75 15.11
CA CYS A 85 17.15 2.09 15.40
C CYS A 85 17.83 0.90 16.08
N THR A 86 18.89 0.41 15.45
CA THR A 86 19.71 -0.71 15.95
C THR A 86 21.19 -0.29 16.09
N THR A 87 21.55 0.87 15.54
CA THR A 87 22.90 1.44 15.53
C THR A 87 22.85 2.94 15.85
N PRO A 88 23.93 3.55 16.39
CA PRO A 88 23.98 4.98 16.65
C PRO A 88 23.72 5.86 15.41
N GLU A 89 24.17 5.42 14.23
CA GLU A 89 24.04 6.13 12.95
C GLU A 89 22.57 6.35 12.56
N ASP A 90 21.67 5.46 12.98
CA ASP A 90 20.22 5.57 12.72
C ASP A 90 19.62 6.85 13.31
N SER A 91 20.25 7.42 14.35
CA SER A 91 19.81 8.67 14.97
C SER A 91 20.03 9.90 14.09
N VAL A 92 20.97 9.83 13.13
CA VAL A 92 21.27 10.90 12.16
C VAL A 92 20.41 10.74 10.91
N GLY A 93 20.16 9.49 10.52
CA GLY A 93 19.39 9.13 9.33
C GLY A 93 20.25 9.05 8.07
N TYR A 94 19.61 8.67 6.97
CA TYR A 94 20.28 8.36 5.70
C TYR A 94 19.53 8.98 4.52
N THR A 95 20.24 9.16 3.42
CA THR A 95 19.64 9.52 2.14
C THR A 95 19.27 8.26 1.36
N PHE A 96 18.05 8.24 0.82
CA PHE A 96 17.53 7.15 0.01
C PHE A 96 17.23 7.66 -1.38
N ALA A 97 17.56 6.87 -2.41
CA ALA A 97 17.36 7.23 -3.81
C ALA A 97 15.88 7.12 -4.25
N HIS A 98 15.12 6.23 -3.62
CA HIS A 98 13.72 5.95 -3.91
C HIS A 98 13.07 5.17 -2.75
N CYS A 99 11.73 5.09 -2.71
CA CYS A 99 11.03 4.44 -1.59
C CYS A 99 11.27 2.93 -1.49
N GLU A 100 11.57 2.22 -2.60
CA GLU A 100 11.92 0.78 -2.52
C GLU A 100 13.18 0.55 -1.67
N GLN A 101 14.19 1.44 -1.77
CA GLN A 101 15.41 1.34 -0.98
C GLN A 101 15.11 1.55 0.50
N TRP A 102 14.32 2.58 0.83
CA TRP A 102 13.83 2.84 2.18
C TRP A 102 13.07 1.64 2.76
N MET A 103 12.15 1.07 1.98
CA MET A 103 11.30 -0.04 2.40
C MET A 103 12.13 -1.28 2.71
N MET A 104 13.08 -1.63 1.84
CA MET A 104 13.94 -2.80 2.06
C MET A 104 14.96 -2.55 3.17
N PHE A 105 15.46 -1.32 3.33
CA PHE A 105 16.35 -0.95 4.43
C PHE A 105 15.64 -1.11 5.77
N ASN A 106 14.46 -0.50 5.94
CA ASN A 106 13.67 -0.63 7.17
C ASN A 106 13.22 -2.07 7.43
N LYS A 107 12.97 -2.86 6.38
CA LYS A 107 12.75 -4.31 6.53
C LYS A 107 13.97 -5.00 7.16
N ALA A 108 15.18 -4.69 6.69
CA ALA A 108 16.40 -5.24 7.28
C ALA A 108 16.58 -4.79 8.75
N LYS A 109 16.31 -3.51 9.05
CA LYS A 109 16.37 -2.97 10.43
C LYS A 109 15.35 -3.64 11.36
N LEU A 110 14.12 -3.87 10.90
CA LEU A 110 13.06 -4.57 11.65
C LEU A 110 13.50 -5.97 12.09
N PHE A 111 14.23 -6.69 11.24
CA PHE A 111 14.75 -8.03 11.53
C PHE A 111 16.21 -8.03 12.05
N GLN A 112 16.74 -6.86 12.42
CA GLN A 112 18.09 -6.67 12.96
C GLN A 112 19.21 -7.25 12.06
N ASP A 113 19.00 -7.25 10.74
CA ASP A 113 19.97 -7.71 9.75
C ASP A 113 20.78 -6.54 9.18
N GLU A 114 21.73 -6.05 9.97
CA GLU A 114 22.59 -4.90 9.61
C GLU A 114 23.44 -5.15 8.36
N GLU A 115 23.82 -6.41 8.10
CA GLU A 115 24.58 -6.76 6.90
C GLU A 115 23.75 -6.48 5.64
N SER A 116 22.49 -6.91 5.64
CA SER A 116 21.56 -6.60 4.55
C SER A 116 21.23 -5.11 4.48
N ALA A 117 21.01 -4.45 5.62
CA ALA A 117 20.73 -3.01 5.66
C ALA A 117 21.82 -2.19 4.97
N ARG A 118 23.10 -2.47 5.30
CA ARG A 118 24.25 -1.81 4.67
C ARG A 118 24.34 -2.10 3.17
N LYS A 119 24.09 -3.33 2.72
CA LYS A 119 24.08 -3.68 1.29
C LYS A 119 22.96 -2.95 0.54
N ILE A 120 21.77 -2.85 1.14
CA ILE A 120 20.63 -2.16 0.56
C ILE A 120 20.89 -0.65 0.46
N LEU A 121 21.51 -0.06 1.48
CA LEU A 121 21.85 1.36 1.46
C LEU A 121 22.92 1.71 0.40
N ALA A 122 23.83 0.76 0.10
CA ALA A 122 24.83 0.92 -0.96
C ALA A 122 24.28 0.67 -2.39
N GLU A 123 23.10 0.06 -2.52
CA GLU A 123 22.46 -0.22 -3.81
C GLU A 123 21.54 0.93 -4.22
N THR A 124 21.63 1.36 -5.48
CA THR A 124 20.86 2.51 -6.01
C THR A 124 19.79 2.10 -7.01
N GLN A 125 19.81 0.85 -7.49
CA GLN A 125 18.83 0.32 -8.41
C GLN A 125 17.69 -0.38 -7.65
N PRO A 126 16.42 -0.05 -7.93
CA PRO A 126 15.29 -0.56 -7.16
C PRO A 126 15.14 -2.09 -7.27
N GLU A 127 15.43 -2.68 -8.43
CA GLU A 127 15.46 -4.13 -8.61
C GLU A 127 16.51 -4.80 -7.72
N GLY A 128 17.67 -4.17 -7.56
CA GLY A 128 18.75 -4.61 -6.68
C GLY A 128 18.34 -4.55 -5.20
N CYS A 129 17.79 -3.41 -4.76
CA CYS A 129 17.27 -3.25 -3.40
C CYS A 129 16.21 -4.32 -3.10
N LYS A 130 15.26 -4.54 -4.02
CA LYS A 130 14.21 -5.56 -3.88
C LYS A 130 14.79 -6.97 -3.82
N ALA A 131 15.81 -7.27 -4.62
CA ALA A 131 16.49 -8.56 -4.60
C ALA A 131 17.22 -8.82 -3.28
N LEU A 132 17.88 -7.80 -2.72
CA LEU A 132 18.50 -7.86 -1.40
C LEU A 132 17.46 -8.01 -0.28
N GLY A 133 16.35 -7.26 -0.36
CA GLY A 133 15.25 -7.33 0.60
C GLY A 133 14.51 -8.68 0.66
N ARG A 134 14.60 -9.50 -0.40
CA ARG A 134 14.16 -10.90 -0.40
C ARG A 134 15.08 -11.83 0.39
N LYS A 135 16.32 -11.41 0.66
CA LYS A 135 17.36 -12.18 1.35
C LYS A 135 17.59 -11.76 2.81
N VAL A 136 16.79 -10.83 3.33
CA VAL A 136 16.86 -10.38 4.73
C VAL A 136 16.72 -11.57 5.67
N LYS A 137 17.69 -11.73 6.56
CA LYS A 137 17.74 -12.79 7.57
C LYS A 137 16.70 -12.55 8.65
N GLY A 138 16.23 -13.63 9.29
CA GLY A 138 15.26 -13.53 10.39
C GLY A 138 13.86 -13.09 9.95
N PHE A 139 13.54 -13.09 8.66
CA PHE A 139 12.24 -12.66 8.14
C PHE A 139 11.08 -13.48 8.71
N ILE A 140 10.10 -12.79 9.30
CA ILE A 140 8.85 -13.36 9.80
C ILE A 140 7.69 -12.66 9.07
N ASP A 141 6.95 -13.41 8.26
CA ASP A 141 5.88 -12.88 7.40
C ASP A 141 4.75 -12.19 8.18
N ILE A 142 4.37 -12.73 9.34
CA ILE A 142 3.32 -12.14 10.19
C ILE A 142 3.75 -10.77 10.70
N LEU A 143 4.99 -10.64 11.19
CA LEU A 143 5.51 -9.36 11.66
C LEU A 143 5.63 -8.37 10.50
N TRP A 144 6.10 -8.82 9.35
CA TRP A 144 6.18 -7.96 8.17
C TRP A 144 4.82 -7.43 7.73
N LYS A 145 3.76 -8.26 7.77
CA LYS A 145 2.40 -7.82 7.46
C LYS A 145 1.82 -6.81 8.46
N GLN A 146 2.35 -6.77 9.68
CA GLN A 146 1.95 -5.79 10.70
C GLN A 146 2.67 -4.45 10.50
N GLU A 147 3.91 -4.48 10.04
CA GLU A 147 4.79 -3.29 9.99
C GLU A 147 4.95 -2.68 8.59
N ASN A 148 4.68 -3.42 7.51
CA ASN A 148 4.98 -2.94 6.15
C ASN A 148 4.24 -1.65 5.78
N GLU A 149 2.99 -1.50 6.22
CA GLU A 149 2.17 -0.34 5.92
C GLU A 149 2.77 0.94 6.53
N SER A 150 3.17 0.88 7.81
CA SER A 150 3.77 2.02 8.51
C SER A 150 5.12 2.43 7.88
N ILE A 151 5.95 1.44 7.55
CA ILE A 151 7.23 1.63 6.86
C ILE A 151 7.03 2.31 5.51
N VAL A 152 6.13 1.77 4.67
CA VAL A 152 5.87 2.29 3.32
C VAL A 152 5.27 3.69 3.41
N LYS A 153 4.32 3.93 4.31
CA LYS A 153 3.73 5.26 4.52
C LYS A 153 4.75 6.29 4.95
N ALA A 154 5.63 5.96 5.90
CA ALA A 154 6.68 6.87 6.37
C ALA A 154 7.65 7.26 5.25
N GLY A 155 8.08 6.30 4.42
CA GLY A 155 8.94 6.57 3.27
C GLY A 155 8.27 7.45 2.23
N ASN A 156 7.01 7.19 1.92
CA ASN A 156 6.25 8.03 0.98
C ASN A 156 6.00 9.43 1.54
N ARG A 157 5.73 9.58 2.85
CA ARG A 157 5.65 10.90 3.48
C ARG A 157 6.93 11.70 3.25
N LEU A 158 8.09 11.12 3.60
CA LEU A 158 9.39 11.78 3.41
C LEU A 158 9.63 12.14 1.95
N LYS A 159 9.33 11.22 1.03
CA LYS A 159 9.40 11.47 -0.41
C LYS A 159 8.58 12.70 -0.81
N PHE A 160 7.29 12.74 -0.50
CA PHE A 160 6.43 13.83 -0.97
C PHE A 160 6.71 15.14 -0.25
N THR A 161 6.99 15.15 1.06
CA THR A 161 7.25 16.40 1.78
C THR A 161 8.60 17.04 1.44
N GLN A 162 9.57 16.26 0.95
CA GLN A 162 10.88 16.77 0.54
C GLN A 162 11.01 17.04 -0.96
N ASN A 163 10.04 16.61 -1.78
CA ASN A 163 10.05 16.79 -3.22
C ASN A 163 8.78 17.56 -3.64
N PRO A 164 8.83 18.91 -3.73
CA PRO A 164 7.65 19.74 -4.00
C PRO A 164 6.92 19.37 -5.29
N ASP A 165 7.64 19.04 -6.36
CA ASP A 165 7.01 18.63 -7.63
C ASP A 165 6.17 17.35 -7.47
N LEU A 166 6.71 16.35 -6.77
CA LEU A 166 5.98 15.11 -6.48
C LEU A 166 4.80 15.35 -5.53
N MET A 167 4.94 16.28 -4.57
CA MET A 167 3.81 16.71 -3.73
C MET A 167 2.68 17.27 -4.59
N ARG A 168 2.99 18.11 -5.58
CA ARG A 168 1.96 18.65 -6.50
C ARG A 168 1.28 17.53 -7.27
N GLU A 169 2.04 16.57 -7.80
CA GLU A 169 1.46 15.42 -8.52
C GLU A 169 0.55 14.59 -7.60
N LEU A 170 0.92 14.38 -6.33
CA LEU A 170 0.04 13.72 -5.35
C LEU A 170 -1.25 14.51 -5.12
N MET A 171 -1.16 15.83 -4.93
CA MET A 171 -2.34 16.68 -4.69
C MET A 171 -3.27 16.75 -5.90
N GLN A 172 -2.75 16.65 -7.13
CA GLN A 172 -3.56 16.62 -8.35
C GLN A 172 -4.47 15.38 -8.46
N THR A 173 -4.21 14.33 -7.67
CA THR A 173 -5.06 13.13 -7.64
C THR A 173 -6.29 13.28 -6.73
N ASP A 174 -6.50 14.45 -6.14
CA ASP A 174 -7.63 14.71 -5.23
C ASP A 174 -8.98 14.29 -5.83
N GLY A 175 -9.85 13.75 -4.99
CA GLY A 175 -11.13 13.18 -5.41
C GLY A 175 -11.03 11.85 -6.15
N THR A 176 -9.85 11.23 -6.23
CA THR A 176 -9.67 9.86 -6.74
C THR A 176 -8.90 8.99 -5.76
N THR A 177 -9.15 7.68 -5.81
CA THR A 177 -8.33 6.69 -5.13
C THR A 177 -7.16 6.30 -6.03
N LEU A 178 -5.93 6.36 -5.51
CA LEU A 178 -4.77 5.87 -6.25
C LEU A 178 -4.84 4.33 -6.36
N ALA A 179 -4.53 3.80 -7.55
CA ALA A 179 -4.61 2.37 -7.81
C ALA A 179 -3.35 1.87 -8.54
N GLU A 180 -2.55 1.02 -7.88
CA GLU A 180 -1.37 0.44 -8.52
C GLU A 180 -1.81 -0.66 -9.50
N ALA A 181 -1.85 -0.31 -10.78
CA ALA A 181 -2.33 -1.12 -11.88
C ALA A 181 -1.31 -2.16 -12.36
N SER A 182 -0.69 -2.87 -11.41
CA SER A 182 0.21 -3.98 -11.66
C SER A 182 -0.60 -5.27 -11.88
N PRO A 183 -0.49 -5.95 -13.04
CA PRO A 183 -1.17 -7.23 -13.27
C PRO A 183 -0.54 -8.39 -12.47
N PHE A 184 0.65 -8.20 -11.93
CA PHE A 184 1.41 -9.25 -11.24
C PHE A 184 1.42 -9.10 -9.71
N ASP A 185 1.28 -7.88 -9.20
CA ASP A 185 1.28 -7.61 -7.76
C ASP A 185 -0.14 -7.67 -7.20
N ARG A 186 -0.35 -8.52 -6.19
CA ARG A 186 -1.64 -8.70 -5.51
C ARG A 186 -1.64 -8.17 -4.07
N VAL A 187 -0.53 -7.65 -3.58
CA VAL A 187 -0.43 -7.04 -2.25
C VAL A 187 -0.47 -5.53 -2.41
N TYR A 188 0.50 -4.96 -3.10
CA TYR A 188 0.57 -3.51 -3.30
C TYR A 188 -0.27 -3.06 -4.50
N GLY A 189 -0.43 -3.93 -5.50
CA GLY A 189 -1.24 -3.69 -6.70
C GLY A 189 -2.66 -4.25 -6.67
N ILE A 190 -3.42 -3.89 -7.71
CA ILE A 190 -4.80 -4.34 -7.96
C ILE A 190 -4.88 -5.71 -8.67
N GLY A 191 -3.76 -6.25 -9.16
CA GLY A 191 -3.71 -7.51 -9.90
C GLY A 191 -4.33 -7.45 -11.30
N LEU A 192 -4.47 -6.27 -11.88
CA LEU A 192 -4.96 -5.98 -13.23
C LEU A 192 -4.17 -4.80 -13.82
N SER A 193 -4.02 -4.74 -15.15
CA SER A 193 -3.44 -3.57 -15.82
C SER A 193 -4.46 -2.44 -15.98
N ALA A 194 -3.99 -1.20 -16.17
CA ALA A 194 -4.85 -0.03 -16.31
C ALA A 194 -5.71 -0.07 -17.58
N GLU A 195 -5.23 -0.78 -18.62
CA GLU A 195 -5.91 -0.97 -19.89
C GLU A 195 -7.04 -1.99 -19.79
N ASN A 196 -7.08 -2.81 -18.74
CA ASN A 196 -8.16 -3.75 -18.52
C ASN A 196 -9.43 -2.97 -18.10
N PRO A 197 -10.54 -3.02 -18.87
CA PRO A 197 -11.76 -2.29 -18.53
C PRO A 197 -12.32 -2.67 -17.15
N MET A 198 -12.07 -3.90 -16.69
CA MET A 198 -12.51 -4.38 -15.38
C MET A 198 -11.74 -3.73 -14.23
N ALA A 199 -10.57 -3.14 -14.47
CA ALA A 199 -9.79 -2.43 -13.45
C ALA A 199 -10.52 -1.20 -12.90
N ARG A 200 -11.51 -0.65 -13.61
CA ARG A 200 -12.33 0.47 -13.13
C ARG A 200 -13.32 0.09 -12.03
N PHE A 201 -13.45 -1.20 -11.73
CA PHE A 201 -14.38 -1.69 -10.73
C PHE A 201 -13.60 -2.48 -9.68
N ARG A 202 -13.54 -1.93 -8.46
CA ARG A 202 -12.81 -2.51 -7.32
C ARG A 202 -13.23 -3.96 -7.02
N VAL A 203 -14.49 -4.33 -7.27
CA VAL A 203 -15.00 -5.71 -7.15
C VAL A 203 -14.27 -6.74 -8.03
N ASN A 204 -13.66 -6.30 -9.13
CA ASN A 204 -12.94 -7.17 -10.06
C ASN A 204 -11.44 -7.27 -9.74
N TRP A 205 -10.94 -6.45 -8.81
CA TRP A 205 -9.54 -6.45 -8.44
C TRP A 205 -9.17 -7.80 -7.81
N ARG A 206 -7.95 -8.24 -8.13
CA ARG A 206 -7.38 -9.51 -7.65
C ARG A 206 -6.29 -9.28 -6.61
N GLY A 207 -6.01 -8.02 -6.31
CA GLY A 207 -5.03 -7.57 -5.34
C GLY A 207 -5.61 -6.57 -4.34
N GLN A 208 -4.85 -6.29 -3.30
CA GLN A 208 -5.30 -5.48 -2.17
C GLN A 208 -5.14 -3.97 -2.38
N ASN A 209 -4.39 -3.55 -3.41
CA ASN A 209 -4.07 -2.14 -3.66
C ASN A 209 -3.42 -1.42 -2.48
N LEU A 210 -2.65 -2.12 -1.63
CA LEU A 210 -2.15 -1.55 -0.38
C LEU A 210 -1.38 -0.23 -0.60
N LEU A 211 -0.57 -0.14 -1.66
CA LEU A 211 0.16 1.09 -1.95
C LEU A 211 -0.79 2.24 -2.31
N GLY A 212 -1.80 1.98 -3.13
CA GLY A 212 -2.80 2.97 -3.51
C GLY A 212 -3.58 3.53 -2.33
N GLU A 213 -3.98 2.65 -1.39
CA GLU A 213 -4.66 3.06 -0.16
C GLU A 213 -3.75 3.89 0.76
N ILE A 214 -2.48 3.49 0.93
CA ILE A 214 -1.49 4.24 1.71
C ILE A 214 -1.31 5.65 1.13
N LEU A 215 -1.14 5.77 -0.19
CA LEU A 215 -0.92 7.05 -0.85
C LEU A 215 -2.15 7.96 -0.78
N THR A 216 -3.35 7.38 -0.95
CA THR A 216 -4.61 8.12 -0.84
C THR A 216 -4.81 8.65 0.58
N GLY A 217 -4.61 7.80 1.60
CA GLY A 217 -4.70 8.23 3.01
C GLY A 217 -3.63 9.26 3.37
N LEU A 218 -2.39 9.08 2.92
CA LEU A 218 -1.31 10.05 3.13
C LEU A 218 -1.62 11.41 2.50
N ARG A 219 -2.21 11.45 1.29
CA ARG A 219 -2.64 12.69 0.65
C ARG A 219 -3.64 13.44 1.52
N GLU A 220 -4.66 12.77 2.03
CA GLU A 220 -5.67 13.42 2.88
C GLU A 220 -5.08 13.93 4.21
N GLU A 221 -4.15 13.19 4.81
CA GLU A 221 -3.41 13.65 6.00
C GLU A 221 -2.59 14.91 5.71
N LEU A 222 -1.83 14.91 4.60
CA LEU A 222 -1.02 16.06 4.21
C LEU A 222 -1.91 17.29 3.88
N LYS A 223 -3.05 17.09 3.23
CA LYS A 223 -4.03 18.17 3.00
C LYS A 223 -4.53 18.76 4.33
N ALA A 224 -4.85 17.90 5.30
CA ALA A 224 -5.29 18.34 6.62
C ALA A 224 -4.18 19.10 7.39
N GLU A 225 -2.92 18.79 7.13
CA GLU A 225 -1.74 19.51 7.64
C GLU A 225 -1.45 20.83 6.91
N GLY A 226 -2.23 21.17 5.88
CA GLY A 226 -2.10 22.42 5.11
C GLY A 226 -1.17 22.33 3.91
N TYR A 227 -0.72 21.14 3.52
CA TYR A 227 -0.03 20.97 2.24
C TYR A 227 -1.04 21.12 1.10
N GLY A 228 -0.72 21.99 0.15
CA GLY A 228 -1.51 22.20 -1.07
C GLY A 228 -0.62 22.15 -2.32
N PRO A 229 -1.18 22.30 -3.53
CA PRO A 229 -0.44 22.20 -4.79
C PRO A 229 0.63 23.28 -4.99
N GLY A 230 0.85 24.20 -4.05
CA GLY A 230 1.83 25.29 -4.14
C GLY A 230 1.62 26.21 -5.37
N PRO A 231 2.33 27.33 -5.46
CA PRO A 231 2.36 28.11 -6.69
C PRO A 231 3.11 27.36 -7.80
N VAL A 232 2.63 27.49 -9.03
CA VAL A 232 3.32 26.98 -10.24
C VAL A 232 4.61 27.78 -10.41
N SER A 233 5.75 27.13 -10.24
CA SER A 233 7.03 27.65 -10.72
C SER A 233 6.98 27.67 -12.24
N GLN A 234 6.76 28.84 -12.84
CA GLN A 234 6.94 28.99 -14.28
C GLN A 234 8.41 28.74 -14.58
N ALA A 235 8.69 27.62 -15.25
CA ALA A 235 9.99 27.38 -15.84
C ALA A 235 10.28 28.52 -16.82
N GLY A 236 11.36 29.25 -16.56
CA GLY A 236 11.76 30.41 -17.34
C GLY A 236 11.84 30.08 -18.82
N SER A 237 11.07 30.82 -19.62
CA SER A 237 11.34 31.00 -21.03
C SER A 237 12.67 31.74 -21.18
N ALA A 238 13.77 30.98 -21.26
CA ALA A 238 15.04 31.51 -21.72
C ALA A 238 14.93 31.73 -23.23
N SER A 239 15.03 32.98 -23.62
CA SER A 239 15.04 33.49 -24.98
C SER A 239 16.01 32.75 -25.91
N LYS A 240 15.60 32.61 -27.17
CA LYS A 240 16.47 32.74 -28.33
C LYS A 240 15.84 33.74 -29.28
#